data_AF-A0A497A6N1-F1
#
_entry.id   AF-A0A497A6N1-F1
#
_cell.length_a   1.000
_cell.length_b   1.000
_cell.length_c   1.000
_cell.angle_alpha   90.00
_cell.angle_beta   90.00
_cell.angle_gamma   90.00
#
_symmetry.space_group_name_H-M   'P 1'
#
loop_
_entity.id
_entity.type
_entity.pdbx_description
1 polymer ?
#
loop_
_entity_poly.entity_id
_entity_poly.type
_entity_poly.pdbx_seq_one_letter_code
_entity_poly.pdbx_strand_id
1 'polypeptide(L)'
;MVLVDHVRCTYCGSCVSVCPMGALELAETRLIVDQSCVDCGLCLNACPTGALYAGPFPGAETGGPGLPLRRHYDVIVVGAGPGGSVAAWEAARRGLSVLLLEKRQEIGSPVRCAEGVAHEQLISFIARDPRWISATVTRAQFTVVGDDGLTHTTGGGGGLGYVLERRVFDRTLAEEAASAGAEVRVKTAATALVL
;
A
#
# COMPACT_ATOMS: atom_id res chain seq x y z
N MET A 1 -23.04 -2.30 12.47
CA MET A 1 -21.73 -2.92 12.67
C MET A 1 -20.66 -1.91 12.29
N VAL A 2 -19.65 -1.72 13.14
CA VAL A 2 -18.49 -0.86 12.84
C VAL A 2 -17.68 -1.45 11.68
N LEU A 3 -17.28 -0.61 10.74
CA LEU A 3 -16.45 -0.99 9.58
C LEU A 3 -15.03 -0.44 9.73
N VAL A 4 -14.05 -1.18 9.23
CA VAL A 4 -12.62 -0.82 9.27
C VAL A 4 -12.14 -0.50 7.87
N ASP A 5 -11.59 0.69 7.68
CA ASP A 5 -10.76 1.02 6.52
C ASP A 5 -9.34 0.52 6.77
N HIS A 6 -9.02 -0.62 6.16
CA HIS A 6 -7.71 -1.28 6.30
C HIS A 6 -6.55 -0.53 5.63
N VAL A 7 -6.85 0.48 4.82
CA VAL A 7 -5.85 1.37 4.22
C VAL A 7 -5.42 2.43 5.24
N ARG A 8 -6.39 3.07 5.91
CA ARG A 8 -6.12 4.08 6.95
C ARG A 8 -5.76 3.49 8.31
N CYS A 9 -6.08 2.23 8.57
CA CYS A 9 -5.77 1.58 9.83
C CYS A 9 -4.26 1.37 9.99
N THR A 10 -3.66 1.98 11.00
CA THR A 10 -2.26 1.77 11.37
C THR A 10 -2.05 0.58 12.30
N TYR A 11 -3.11 -0.17 12.61
CA TYR A 11 -3.08 -1.32 13.52
C TYR A 11 -2.54 -0.99 14.92
N CYS A 12 -2.74 0.24 15.39
CA CYS A 12 -2.25 0.70 16.70
C CYS A 12 -2.99 0.11 17.91
N GLY A 13 -4.16 -0.52 17.70
CA GLY A 13 -4.93 -1.15 18.77
C GLY A 13 -5.73 -0.20 19.67
N SER A 14 -5.72 1.12 19.43
CA SER A 14 -6.46 2.08 20.26
C SER A 14 -7.98 1.79 20.34
N CYS A 15 -8.55 1.29 19.25
CA CYS A 15 -9.95 0.85 19.20
C CYS A 15 -10.23 -0.38 20.08
N VAL A 16 -9.28 -1.30 20.21
CA VAL A 16 -9.39 -2.49 21.07
C VAL A 16 -9.47 -2.05 22.53
N SER A 17 -8.61 -1.12 22.95
CA SER A 17 -8.55 -0.68 24.35
C SER A 17 -9.81 0.05 24.84
N VAL A 18 -10.62 0.59 23.93
CA VAL A 18 -11.85 1.32 24.29
C VAL A 18 -13.12 0.52 24.07
N CYS A 19 -13.03 -0.74 23.59
CA CYS A 19 -14.21 -1.53 23.29
C CYS A 19 -14.82 -2.13 24.57
N PRO A 20 -16.01 -1.68 25.02
CA PRO A 20 -16.61 -2.19 26.25
C PRO A 20 -17.12 -3.64 26.10
N MET A 21 -17.41 -4.06 24.86
CA MET A 21 -17.92 -5.41 24.57
C MET A 21 -16.80 -6.43 24.34
N GLY A 22 -15.54 -5.99 24.25
CA GLY A 22 -14.44 -6.85 23.80
C GLY A 22 -14.60 -7.32 22.35
N ALA A 23 -15.45 -6.67 21.55
CA ALA A 23 -15.79 -7.06 20.18
C ALA A 23 -14.71 -6.72 19.14
N LEU A 24 -13.63 -6.04 19.55
CA LEU A 24 -12.53 -5.63 18.67
C LEU A 24 -11.28 -6.39 19.09
N GLU A 25 -10.68 -7.13 18.16
CA GLU A 25 -9.44 -7.87 18.40
C GLU A 25 -8.37 -7.41 17.40
N LEU A 26 -7.16 -7.14 17.90
CA LEU A 26 -6.00 -6.89 17.07
C LEU A 26 -5.16 -8.15 16.94
N ALA A 27 -5.37 -8.89 15.85
CA ALA A 27 -4.55 -10.03 15.47
C ALA A 27 -3.36 -9.55 14.63
N GLU A 28 -2.27 -9.17 15.29
CA GLU A 28 -1.06 -8.59 14.70
C GLU A 28 -1.37 -7.38 13.79
N THR A 29 -1.46 -7.59 12.49
CA THR A 29 -1.72 -6.56 11.47
C THR A 29 -3.14 -6.61 10.92
N ARG A 30 -4.11 -7.11 11.69
CA ARG A 30 -5.51 -7.13 11.31
C ARG A 30 -6.39 -6.79 12.51
N LEU A 31 -7.25 -5.79 12.31
CA LEU A 31 -8.33 -5.49 13.24
C LEU A 31 -9.57 -6.29 12.84
N ILE A 32 -10.06 -7.11 13.77
CA ILE A 32 -11.24 -7.98 13.60
C ILE A 32 -12.37 -7.37 14.43
N VAL A 33 -13.57 -7.32 13.85
CA VAL A 33 -14.80 -6.89 14.52
C VAL A 33 -15.72 -8.10 14.64
N ASP A 34 -15.98 -8.51 15.87
CA ASP A 34 -16.86 -9.63 16.21
C ASP A 34 -18.35 -9.25 16.16
N GLN A 35 -19.22 -10.26 16.09
CA GLN A 35 -20.67 -10.12 16.09
C GLN A 35 -21.23 -9.57 17.41
N SER A 36 -20.46 -9.60 18.51
CA SER A 36 -20.80 -8.93 19.77
C SER A 36 -20.73 -7.39 19.72
N CYS A 37 -20.33 -6.80 18.58
CA CYS A 37 -20.31 -5.36 18.39
C CYS A 37 -21.73 -4.76 18.44
N VAL A 38 -21.96 -3.84 19.39
CA VAL A 38 -23.25 -3.16 19.60
C VAL A 38 -23.31 -1.75 19.01
N ASP A 39 -22.37 -1.39 18.13
CA ASP A 39 -22.32 -0.07 17.46
C ASP A 39 -22.28 1.14 18.41
N CYS A 40 -21.67 1.01 19.59
CA CYS A 40 -21.59 2.10 20.58
C CYS A 40 -20.76 3.33 20.13
N GLY A 41 -19.95 3.22 19.08
CA GLY A 41 -19.21 4.35 18.49
C GLY A 41 -17.91 4.76 19.20
N LEU A 42 -17.56 4.21 20.37
CA LEU A 42 -16.36 4.62 21.13
C LEU A 42 -15.04 4.46 20.35
N CYS A 43 -14.94 3.38 19.58
CA CYS A 43 -13.75 3.09 18.79
C CYS A 43 -13.52 4.09 17.63
N LEU A 44 -14.57 4.74 17.13
CA LEU A 44 -14.45 5.78 16.09
C LEU A 44 -13.67 6.98 16.64
N ASN A 45 -14.06 7.46 17.82
CA ASN A 45 -13.41 8.61 18.47
C ASN A 45 -11.99 8.27 18.94
N ALA A 46 -11.74 7.02 19.31
CA ALA A 46 -10.41 6.58 19.70
C ALA A 46 -9.45 6.42 18.52
N CYS A 47 -9.95 6.27 17.30
CA CYS A 47 -9.10 6.00 16.14
C CYS A 47 -8.32 7.26 15.71
N PRO A 48 -6.99 7.30 15.89
CA PRO A 48 -6.21 8.51 15.60
C PRO A 48 -6.14 8.82 14.09
N THR A 49 -6.38 7.83 13.24
CA THR A 49 -6.37 7.96 11.78
C THR A 49 -7.76 8.03 11.16
N GLY A 50 -8.82 7.97 11.98
CA GLY A 50 -10.20 7.96 11.51
C GLY A 50 -10.53 6.78 10.61
N ALA A 51 -9.94 5.60 10.85
CA ALA A 51 -10.10 4.39 10.04
C ALA A 51 -11.36 3.56 10.38
N LEU A 52 -12.21 4.02 11.32
CA LEU A 52 -13.43 3.33 11.75
C LEU A 52 -14.66 4.17 11.47
N TYR A 53 -15.77 3.53 11.06
CA TYR A 53 -17.02 4.21 10.69
C TYR A 53 -18.25 3.53 11.28
N ALA A 54 -19.30 4.31 11.54
CA ALA A 54 -20.62 3.85 11.92
C ALA A 54 -21.57 3.99 10.72
N GLY A 55 -22.40 2.96 10.49
CA GLY A 55 -23.37 2.94 9.38
C GLY A 55 -22.78 2.44 8.05
N PRO A 56 -23.62 2.40 6.98
CA PRO A 56 -23.17 1.97 5.66
C PRO A 56 -22.11 2.93 5.12
N PHE A 57 -21.03 2.36 4.57
CA PHE A 57 -19.91 3.09 4.00
C PHE A 57 -20.40 4.07 2.91
N PRO A 58 -20.12 5.40 3.02
CA PRO A 58 -20.34 6.34 1.92
C PRO A 58 -19.31 6.06 0.82
N GLY A 59 -19.61 5.05 0.00
CA GLY A 59 -18.75 4.52 -1.07
C GLY A 59 -19.09 3.09 -1.51
N ALA A 60 -20.23 2.55 -1.07
CA ALA A 60 -20.68 1.18 -1.37
C ALA A 60 -20.95 0.90 -2.87
N GLU A 61 -20.87 1.90 -3.75
CA GLU A 61 -21.08 1.72 -5.20
C GLU A 61 -19.79 1.35 -5.96
N THR A 62 -18.62 1.46 -5.31
CA THR A 62 -17.33 1.12 -5.92
C THR A 62 -16.49 0.22 -5.00
N GLY A 63 -16.76 -1.10 -5.05
CA GLY A 63 -15.73 -2.14 -4.87
C GLY A 63 -14.88 -2.14 -3.58
N GLY A 64 -15.40 -1.63 -2.46
CA GLY A 64 -14.68 -1.59 -1.18
C GLY A 64 -14.33 -3.00 -0.62
N PRO A 65 -13.31 -3.09 0.25
CA PRO A 65 -12.82 -4.37 0.80
C PRO A 65 -13.92 -5.10 1.58
N GLY A 66 -14.27 -6.31 1.11
CA GLY A 66 -15.32 -7.16 1.70
C GLY A 66 -16.58 -7.31 0.83
N LEU A 67 -16.74 -6.47 -0.20
CA LEU A 67 -17.77 -6.70 -1.22
C LEU A 67 -17.33 -7.82 -2.17
N PRO A 68 -18.27 -8.65 -2.66
CA PRO A 68 -17.98 -9.65 -3.67
C PRO A 68 -17.41 -8.96 -4.92
N LEU A 69 -16.38 -9.56 -5.51
CA LEU A 69 -15.77 -9.07 -6.74
C LEU A 69 -16.82 -8.96 -7.86
N ARG A 70 -16.64 -7.97 -8.73
CA ARG A 70 -17.44 -7.87 -9.94
C ARG A 70 -17.18 -9.09 -10.82
N ARG A 71 -18.17 -9.49 -11.62
CA ARG A 71 -18.01 -10.58 -12.60
C ARG A 71 -17.11 -10.21 -13.78
N HIS A 72 -16.99 -8.92 -14.09
CA HIS A 72 -16.23 -8.40 -15.22
C HIS A 72 -15.47 -7.15 -14.81
N TYR A 73 -14.26 -7.02 -15.32
CA TYR A 73 -13.40 -5.84 -15.25
C TYR A 73 -12.83 -5.59 -16.65
N ASP A 74 -12.58 -4.34 -16.99
CA ASP A 74 -11.86 -3.99 -18.22
C ASP A 74 -10.39 -4.39 -18.11
N VAL A 75 -9.80 -4.25 -16.92
CA VAL A 75 -8.40 -4.58 -16.63
C VAL A 75 -8.26 -5.29 -15.29
N ILE A 76 -7.52 -6.40 -15.28
CA ILE A 76 -7.06 -7.05 -14.05
C ILE A 76 -5.54 -6.96 -14.00
N VAL A 77 -5.00 -6.36 -12.95
CA VAL A 77 -3.56 -6.23 -12.70
C VAL A 77 -3.16 -7.19 -11.59
N VAL A 78 -2.18 -8.04 -11.85
CA VAL A 78 -1.69 -9.06 -10.90
C VAL A 78 -0.35 -8.63 -10.31
N GLY A 79 -0.37 -8.26 -9.03
CA GLY A 79 0.76 -7.83 -8.22
C GLY A 79 0.72 -6.33 -7.92
N ALA A 80 0.70 -5.94 -6.64
CA ALA A 80 0.64 -4.54 -6.22
C ALA A 80 2.02 -3.95 -5.85
N GLY A 81 3.07 -4.40 -6.54
CA GLY A 81 4.36 -3.71 -6.52
C GLY A 81 4.32 -2.43 -7.37
N PRO A 82 5.42 -1.67 -7.47
CA PRO A 82 5.42 -0.37 -8.13
C PRO A 82 4.85 -0.39 -9.56
N GLY A 83 5.27 -1.35 -10.38
CA GLY A 83 4.78 -1.46 -11.76
C GLY A 83 3.28 -1.77 -11.86
N GLY A 84 2.77 -2.69 -11.03
CA GLY A 84 1.36 -3.05 -11.05
C GLY A 84 0.46 -1.96 -10.46
N SER A 85 0.89 -1.34 -9.36
CA SER A 85 0.16 -0.22 -8.77
C SER A 85 0.09 0.99 -9.72
N VAL A 86 1.19 1.35 -10.39
CA VAL A 86 1.18 2.43 -11.39
C VAL A 86 0.34 2.07 -12.62
N ALA A 87 0.40 0.83 -13.09
CA ALA A 87 -0.45 0.37 -14.20
C ALA A 87 -1.94 0.42 -13.86
N ALA A 88 -2.31 -0.04 -12.66
CA ALA A 88 -3.69 0.04 -12.17
C ALA A 88 -4.14 1.48 -11.98
N TRP A 89 -3.26 2.34 -11.44
CA TRP A 89 -3.52 3.75 -11.25
C TRP A 89 -3.83 4.47 -12.57
N GLU A 90 -2.97 4.30 -13.57
CA GLU A 90 -3.16 4.94 -14.87
C GLU A 90 -4.41 4.41 -15.60
N ALA A 91 -4.68 3.10 -15.52
CA ALA A 91 -5.89 2.52 -16.09
C ALA A 91 -7.17 3.07 -15.43
N ALA A 92 -7.18 3.15 -14.09
CA ALA A 92 -8.33 3.66 -13.34
C ALA A 92 -8.57 5.15 -13.59
N ARG A 93 -7.52 5.97 -13.69
CA ARG A 93 -7.61 7.40 -14.06
C ARG A 93 -8.26 7.64 -15.43
N ARG A 94 -8.23 6.64 -16.32
CA ARG A 94 -8.88 6.69 -17.64
C ARG A 94 -10.33 6.20 -17.61
N GLY A 95 -10.88 5.91 -16.43
CA GLY A 95 -12.28 5.49 -16.23
C GLY A 95 -12.53 4.00 -16.47
N LEU A 96 -11.47 3.18 -16.60
CA LEU A 96 -11.62 1.74 -16.74
C LEU A 96 -11.99 1.10 -15.39
N SER A 97 -12.79 0.03 -15.44
CA SER A 97 -13.00 -0.81 -14.26
C SER A 97 -11.78 -1.71 -14.04
N VAL A 98 -11.04 -1.44 -12.95
CA VAL A 98 -9.75 -2.08 -12.67
C VAL A 98 -9.80 -2.89 -11.38
N LEU A 99 -9.27 -4.12 -11.42
CA LEU A 99 -8.98 -4.94 -10.24
C LEU A 99 -7.46 -5.09 -10.08
N LEU A 100 -6.91 -4.62 -8.96
CA LEU A 100 -5.51 -4.82 -8.58
C LEU A 100 -5.41 -5.91 -7.51
N LEU A 101 -4.78 -7.04 -7.86
CA LEU A 101 -4.59 -8.18 -6.98
C LEU A 101 -3.20 -8.19 -6.36
N GLU A 102 -3.10 -8.54 -5.09
CA GLU A 102 -1.84 -8.82 -4.40
C GLU A 102 -1.94 -10.12 -3.62
N LYS A 103 -0.96 -11.01 -3.85
CA LYS A 103 -0.88 -12.32 -3.20
C LYS A 103 -0.73 -12.18 -1.68
N ARG A 104 0.05 -11.21 -1.23
CA ARG A 104 0.42 -11.02 0.17
C ARG A 104 -0.65 -10.27 0.93
N GLN A 105 -0.65 -10.43 2.25
CA GLN A 105 -1.56 -9.70 3.12
C GLN A 105 -1.23 -8.21 3.19
N GLU A 106 0.06 -7.85 3.08
CA GLU A 106 0.53 -6.47 3.11
C GLU A 106 1.30 -6.14 1.83
N ILE A 107 0.94 -5.00 1.22
CA ILE A 107 1.61 -4.46 0.04
C ILE A 107 2.99 -3.93 0.45
N GLY A 108 4.02 -4.23 -0.36
CA GLY A 108 5.40 -3.78 -0.11
C GLY A 108 6.16 -4.58 0.96
N SER A 109 5.55 -5.59 1.58
CA SER A 109 6.14 -6.36 2.69
C SER A 109 6.18 -7.87 2.40
N PRO A 110 7.25 -8.61 2.75
CA PRO A 110 8.57 -8.11 3.13
C PRO A 110 9.29 -7.39 1.98
N VAL A 111 10.12 -6.42 2.35
CA VAL A 111 11.01 -5.68 1.44
C VAL A 111 12.12 -6.59 0.94
N ARG A 112 12.31 -6.63 -0.39
CA ARG A 112 13.37 -7.39 -1.07
C ARG A 112 13.99 -6.53 -2.18
N CYS A 113 14.36 -5.31 -1.82
CA CYS A 113 14.93 -4.32 -2.72
C CYS A 113 16.02 -3.54 -1.97
N ALA A 114 16.99 -2.99 -2.72
CA ALA A 114 17.99 -2.05 -2.20
C ALA A 114 17.52 -0.59 -2.18
N GLU A 115 16.29 -0.31 -2.65
CA GLU A 115 15.52 0.92 -2.42
C GLU A 115 16.05 2.22 -3.05
N GLY A 116 17.20 2.19 -3.73
CA GLY A 116 17.76 3.33 -4.44
C GLY A 116 16.98 3.70 -5.71
N VAL A 117 16.54 4.96 -5.81
CA VAL A 117 15.88 5.51 -7.01
C VAL A 117 16.39 6.91 -7.34
N ALA A 118 16.38 7.26 -8.63
CA ALA A 118 16.71 8.61 -9.10
C ALA A 118 15.52 9.57 -8.92
N HIS A 119 15.79 10.81 -8.52
CA HIS A 119 14.76 11.82 -8.30
C HIS A 119 13.94 12.10 -9.56
N GLU A 120 14.59 12.40 -10.68
CA GLU A 120 13.92 12.80 -11.92
C GLU A 120 12.91 11.76 -12.42
N GLN A 121 13.27 10.47 -12.34
CA GLN A 121 12.38 9.40 -12.74
C GLN A 121 11.21 9.27 -11.78
N LEU A 122 11.45 9.42 -10.49
CA LEU A 122 10.44 9.26 -9.46
C LEU A 122 9.40 10.38 -9.48
N ILE A 123 9.83 11.64 -9.50
CA ILE A 123 8.92 12.79 -9.46
C ILE A 123 8.14 13.00 -10.76
N SER A 124 8.47 12.27 -11.83
CA SER A 124 7.77 12.35 -13.10
C SER A 124 6.33 11.81 -13.03
N PHE A 125 6.01 10.96 -12.05
CA PHE A 125 4.69 10.35 -11.93
C PHE A 125 4.11 10.38 -10.52
N ILE A 126 4.91 10.57 -9.46
CA ILE A 126 4.40 10.65 -8.08
C ILE A 126 4.99 11.86 -7.36
N ALA A 127 4.15 12.59 -6.63
CA ALA A 127 4.58 13.70 -5.80
C ALA A 127 5.50 13.20 -4.69
N ARG A 128 6.64 13.87 -4.50
CA ARG A 128 7.55 13.59 -3.40
C ARG A 128 6.81 13.69 -2.06
N ASP A 129 6.88 12.66 -1.24
CA ASP A 129 6.41 12.71 0.14
C ASP A 129 7.49 12.19 1.11
N PRO A 130 7.85 12.95 2.15
CA PRO A 130 8.90 12.57 3.10
C PRO A 130 8.67 11.23 3.80
N ARG A 131 7.42 10.77 3.94
CA ARG A 131 7.09 9.53 4.67
C ARG A 131 7.69 8.27 4.05
N TRP A 132 8.01 8.31 2.76
CA TRP A 132 8.59 7.17 2.04
C TRP A 132 10.04 7.43 1.59
N ILE A 133 10.71 8.43 2.15
CA ILE A 133 12.12 8.75 1.91
C ILE A 133 12.93 8.49 3.18
N SER A 134 13.71 7.41 3.19
CA SER A 134 14.61 7.07 4.29
C SER A 134 15.91 7.89 4.25
N ALA A 135 16.45 8.14 3.07
CA ALA A 135 17.64 8.97 2.89
C ALA A 135 17.67 9.67 1.52
N THR A 136 18.44 10.75 1.43
CA THR A 136 18.74 11.43 0.15
C THR A 136 20.12 11.01 -0.34
N VAL A 137 20.22 10.69 -1.63
CA VAL A 137 21.46 10.33 -2.31
C VAL A 137 21.89 11.48 -3.22
N THR A 138 23.12 11.97 -3.05
CA THR A 138 23.68 13.08 -3.84
C THR A 138 24.88 12.66 -4.70
N ARG A 139 25.37 11.43 -4.49
CA ARG A 139 26.55 10.87 -5.15
C ARG A 139 26.46 9.36 -5.21
N ALA A 140 26.95 8.78 -6.31
CA ALA A 140 27.21 7.35 -6.41
C ALA A 140 28.71 7.10 -6.65
N GLN A 141 29.24 6.04 -6.05
CA GLN A 141 30.63 5.60 -6.21
C GLN A 141 30.65 4.10 -6.49
N PHE A 142 31.54 3.72 -7.40
CA PHE A 142 31.81 2.34 -7.79
C PHE A 142 33.27 2.05 -7.49
N THR A 143 33.50 1.01 -6.70
CA THR A 143 34.83 0.56 -6.32
C THR A 143 35.06 -0.83 -6.89
N VAL A 144 36.12 -0.97 -7.67
CA VAL A 144 36.56 -2.24 -8.25
C VAL A 144 37.81 -2.68 -7.50
N VAL A 145 37.82 -3.93 -7.00
CA VAL A 145 38.98 -4.55 -6.34
C VAL A 145 39.48 -5.65 -7.25
N GLY A 146 40.71 -5.51 -7.75
CA GLY A 146 41.37 -6.51 -8.58
C GLY A 146 41.89 -7.68 -7.75
N ASP A 147 42.17 -8.80 -8.41
CA ASP A 147 42.74 -10.00 -7.78
C ASP A 147 44.17 -9.77 -7.25
N ASP A 148 44.84 -8.73 -7.75
CA ASP A 148 46.12 -8.21 -7.26
C ASP A 148 45.99 -7.32 -6.01
N GLY A 149 44.76 -7.12 -5.52
CA GLY A 149 44.43 -6.24 -4.41
C GLY A 149 44.40 -4.75 -4.77
N LEU A 150 44.65 -4.36 -6.02
CA LEU A 150 44.55 -2.97 -6.44
C LEU A 150 43.08 -2.54 -6.47
N THR A 151 42.82 -1.35 -5.93
CA THR A 151 41.47 -0.78 -5.86
C THR A 151 41.36 0.42 -6.80
N HIS A 152 40.36 0.40 -7.68
CA HIS A 152 40.03 1.54 -8.55
C HIS A 152 38.63 2.05 -8.23
N THR A 153 38.54 3.33 -7.84
CA THR A 153 37.27 3.98 -7.51
C THR A 153 36.90 5.01 -8.57
N THR A 154 35.70 4.87 -9.13
CA THR A 154 35.09 5.87 -10.02
C THR A 154 33.74 6.29 -9.45
N GLY A 155 33.26 7.47 -9.80
CA GLY A 155 31.96 7.94 -9.31
C GLY A 155 31.56 9.26 -9.91
N GLY A 156 30.27 9.54 -9.83
CA GLY A 156 29.65 10.78 -10.31
C GLY A 156 28.80 11.41 -9.21
N GLY A 157 28.80 12.75 -9.17
CA GLY A 157 27.92 13.55 -8.33
C GLY A 157 27.10 14.53 -9.17
N GLY A 158 26.16 15.23 -8.54
CA GLY A 158 25.34 16.26 -9.20
C GLY A 158 23.92 15.83 -9.56
N GLY A 159 23.57 14.56 -9.35
CA GLY A 159 22.19 14.07 -9.41
C GLY A 159 21.55 13.95 -8.02
N LEU A 160 20.22 14.09 -7.95
CA LEU A 160 19.43 13.85 -6.74
C LEU A 160 18.79 12.46 -6.82
N GLY A 161 18.83 11.70 -5.73
CA GLY A 161 18.19 10.40 -5.59
C GLY A 161 17.73 10.15 -4.17
N TYR A 162 17.09 9.01 -3.94
CA TYR A 162 16.55 8.63 -2.65
C TYR A 162 16.80 7.16 -2.36
N VAL A 163 17.00 6.86 -1.08
CA VAL A 163 16.75 5.53 -0.52
C VAL A 163 15.33 5.56 0.01
N LEU A 164 14.46 4.73 -0.55
CA LEU A 164 13.04 4.70 -0.19
C LEU A 164 12.81 3.90 1.10
N GLU A 165 11.71 4.19 1.79
CA GLU A 165 11.08 3.24 2.70
C GLU A 165 10.07 2.43 1.89
N ARG A 166 10.49 1.27 1.35
CA ARG A 166 9.75 0.59 0.28
C ARG A 166 8.36 0.13 0.68
N ARG A 167 8.15 -0.22 1.95
CA ARG A 167 6.83 -0.64 2.43
C ARG A 167 5.82 0.51 2.39
N VAL A 168 6.26 1.73 2.70
CA VAL A 168 5.42 2.92 2.62
C VAL A 168 5.24 3.33 1.16
N PHE A 169 6.31 3.35 0.38
CA PHE A 169 6.25 3.71 -1.05
C PHE A 169 5.28 2.84 -1.86
N ASP A 170 5.43 1.51 -1.79
CA ASP A 170 4.60 0.58 -2.56
C ASP A 170 3.12 0.71 -2.17
N ARG A 171 2.85 0.94 -0.88
CA ARG A 171 1.50 1.17 -0.36
C ARG A 171 0.92 2.48 -0.89
N THR A 172 1.69 3.57 -0.86
CA THR A 172 1.25 4.86 -1.42
C THR A 172 0.89 4.73 -2.89
N LEU A 173 1.65 3.99 -3.70
CA LEU A 173 1.28 3.75 -5.10
C LEU A 173 -0.04 2.97 -5.25
N ALA A 174 -0.27 1.97 -4.40
CA ALA A 174 -1.54 1.23 -4.41
C ALA A 174 -2.72 2.09 -3.90
N GLU A 175 -2.46 3.00 -2.98
CA GLU A 175 -3.44 4.00 -2.50
C GLU A 175 -3.82 4.97 -3.61
N GLU A 176 -2.85 5.47 -4.38
CA GLU A 176 -3.13 6.30 -5.57
C GLU A 176 -4.00 5.56 -6.60
N ALA A 177 -3.73 4.26 -6.82
CA ALA A 177 -4.57 3.43 -7.67
C ALA A 177 -6.01 3.32 -7.13
N ALA A 178 -6.15 3.04 -5.83
CA ALA A 178 -7.46 2.95 -5.18
C ALA A 178 -8.23 4.28 -5.23
N SER A 179 -7.55 5.40 -4.95
CA SER A 179 -8.12 6.75 -5.04
C SER A 179 -8.56 7.13 -6.45
N ALA A 180 -7.91 6.58 -7.48
CA ALA A 180 -8.34 6.72 -8.87
C ALA A 180 -9.51 5.78 -9.26
N GLY A 181 -9.98 4.92 -8.36
CA GLY A 181 -11.12 4.02 -8.58
C GLY A 181 -10.76 2.56 -8.84
N ALA A 182 -9.49 2.17 -8.74
CA ALA A 182 -9.12 0.76 -8.81
C ALA A 182 -9.60 0.00 -7.57
N GLU A 183 -10.18 -1.18 -7.78
CA GLU A 183 -10.51 -2.09 -6.69
C GLU A 183 -9.26 -2.87 -6.28
N VAL A 184 -8.79 -2.72 -5.05
CA VAL A 184 -7.57 -3.38 -4.56
C VAL A 184 -7.93 -4.58 -3.68
N ARG A 185 -7.27 -5.72 -3.90
CA ARG A 185 -7.43 -6.95 -3.10
C ARG A 185 -6.09 -7.56 -2.72
N VAL A 186 -5.80 -7.56 -1.43
CA VAL A 186 -4.67 -8.28 -0.83
C VAL A 186 -5.05 -9.72 -0.48
N LYS A 187 -4.07 -10.53 -0.07
CA LYS A 187 -4.23 -11.96 0.24
C LYS A 187 -4.93 -12.74 -0.89
N THR A 188 -4.75 -12.30 -2.12
CA THR A 188 -5.47 -12.80 -3.29
C THR A 188 -4.45 -13.15 -4.37
N ALA A 189 -4.16 -14.44 -4.49
CA ALA A 189 -3.23 -14.96 -5.48
C ALA A 189 -4.00 -15.30 -6.76
N ALA A 190 -3.54 -14.80 -7.90
CA ALA A 190 -3.89 -15.40 -9.18
C ALA A 190 -3.22 -16.78 -9.27
N THR A 191 -3.99 -17.82 -9.55
CA THR A 191 -3.52 -19.22 -9.53
C THR A 191 -3.37 -19.83 -10.91
N ALA A 192 -4.10 -19.31 -11.90
CA ALA A 192 -4.09 -19.77 -13.27
C ALA A 192 -4.57 -18.66 -14.21
N LEU A 193 -4.29 -18.82 -15.50
CA LEU A 193 -4.91 -18.03 -16.56
C LEU A 193 -6.28 -18.62 -16.90
N VAL A 194 -7.23 -17.77 -17.23
CA VAL A 194 -8.50 -18.19 -17.83
C VAL A 194 -8.26 -18.22 -19.34
N LEU A 195 -8.37 -19.42 -19.92
CA LEU A 195 -8.24 -19.66 -21.36
C LEU A 195 -9.61 -19.90 -21.97
#